data_AF-A0A968J7V3-F1
#
_entry.id   AF-A0A968J7V3-F1
#
_cell.length_a   1.000
_cell.length_b   1.000
_cell.length_c   1.000
_cell.angle_alpha   90.00
_cell.angle_beta   90.00
_cell.angle_gamma   90.00
#
_symmetry.space_group_name_H-M   'P 1'
#
loop_
_entity.id
_entity.type
_entity.pdbx_description
1 polymer ?
#
loop_
_entity_poly.entity_id
_entity_poly.type
_entity_poly.pdbx_seq_one_letter_code
_entity_poly.pdbx_strand_id
1 'polypeptide(L)'
;MTGTELRQLLLEKWGRSYDLQLRRVGERILLLVMWKFLEQSSFPLSEEDYLQHLDEIAAHLQAWGVSDMVAHEILASQQGPRLGKAVTIRLNLSGLGERASEWLL
;
A
#
# COMPACT_ATOMS: atom_id res chain seq x y z
N MET A 1 -10.05 6.46 -2.03
CA MET A 1 -9.32 6.09 -0.81
C MET A 1 -8.23 7.13 -0.56
N THR A 2 -8.10 7.63 0.68
CA THR A 2 -7.07 8.57 1.15
C THR A 2 -6.00 7.85 1.98
N GLY A 3 -4.90 8.52 2.32
CA GLY A 3 -3.87 7.98 3.19
C GLY A 3 -4.37 7.72 4.61
N THR A 4 -5.27 8.56 5.12
CA THR A 4 -5.95 8.32 6.41
C THR A 4 -6.79 7.04 6.36
N GLU A 5 -7.55 6.82 5.29
CA GLU A 5 -8.34 5.60 5.10
C GLU A 5 -7.44 4.36 4.97
N LEU A 6 -6.28 4.46 4.30
CA LEU A 6 -5.28 3.39 4.27
C LEU A 6 -4.74 3.07 5.67
N ARG A 7 -4.38 4.08 6.46
CA ARG A 7 -3.93 3.89 7.85
C ARG A 7 -5.00 3.15 8.67
N GLN A 8 -6.25 3.60 8.59
CA GLN A 8 -7.36 2.97 9.31
C GLN A 8 -7.54 1.52 8.88
N LEU A 9 -7.51 1.23 7.58
CA LEU A 9 -7.60 -0.13 7.06
C LEU A 9 -6.51 -1.05 7.62
N LEU A 10 -5.27 -0.59 7.71
CA LEU A 10 -4.15 -1.35 8.28
C LEU A 10 -4.32 -1.58 9.79
N LEU A 11 -4.77 -0.56 10.51
CA LEU A 11 -5.09 -0.62 11.93
C LEU A 11 -6.22 -1.61 12.22
N GLU A 12 -7.33 -1.54 11.48
CA GLU A 12 -8.45 -2.47 11.63
C GLU A 12 -8.05 -3.91 11.31
N LYS A 13 -7.24 -4.10 10.26
CA LYS A 13 -6.87 -5.44 9.81
C LYS A 13 -5.81 -6.10 10.71
N TRP A 14 -4.78 -5.37 11.11
CA TRP A 14 -3.60 -5.95 11.77
C TRP A 14 -3.18 -5.21 13.05
N GLY A 15 -3.90 -4.18 13.47
CA GLY A 15 -3.67 -3.48 14.73
C GLY A 15 -2.44 -2.57 14.73
N ARG A 16 -1.85 -2.27 13.57
CA ARG A 16 -0.61 -1.48 13.44
C ARG A 16 -0.62 -0.62 12.18
N SER A 17 0.02 0.54 12.28
CA SER A 17 0.18 1.50 11.17
C SER A 17 1.38 1.10 10.31
N TYR A 18 1.27 0.00 9.56
CA TYR A 18 2.35 -0.51 8.71
C TYR A 18 2.74 0.47 7.61
N ASP A 19 4.02 0.45 7.24
CA ASP A 19 4.53 1.09 6.03
C ASP A 19 4.04 0.35 4.78
N LEU A 20 3.87 1.10 3.70
CA LEU A 20 3.47 0.60 2.40
C LEU A 20 4.52 0.98 1.37
N GLN A 21 4.81 0.09 0.42
CA GLN A 21 5.74 0.38 -0.67
C GLN A 21 5.17 -0.09 -2.00
N LEU A 22 5.29 0.74 -3.03
CA LEU A 22 5.02 0.36 -4.40
C LEU A 22 6.31 -0.12 -5.05
N ARG A 23 6.30 -1.32 -5.63
CA ARG A 23 7.46 -1.90 -6.30
C ARG A 23 7.09 -2.42 -7.67
N ARG A 24 7.83 -1.97 -8.69
CA ARG A 24 7.77 -2.53 -10.04
C ARG A 24 8.62 -3.79 -10.15
N VAL A 25 8.05 -4.85 -10.71
CA VAL A 25 8.72 -6.11 -11.03
C VAL A 25 8.35 -6.49 -12.46
N GLY A 26 9.25 -6.18 -13.39
CA GLY A 26 8.95 -6.26 -14.83
C GLY A 26 7.82 -5.31 -15.22
N GLU A 27 6.76 -5.85 -15.80
CA GLU A 27 5.56 -5.10 -16.21
C GLU A 27 4.49 -5.01 -15.11
N ARG A 28 4.77 -5.56 -13.92
CA ARG A 28 3.81 -5.62 -12.82
C ARG A 28 4.17 -4.60 -11.75
N ILE A 29 3.15 -3.99 -11.14
CA ILE A 29 3.30 -3.21 -9.91
C ILE A 29 2.76 -4.04 -8.74
N LEU A 30 3.52 -4.05 -7.66
CA LEU A 30 3.18 -4.68 -6.40
C LEU A 30 3.00 -3.61 -5.32
N LEU A 31 1.98 -3.75 -4.50
CA LEU A 31 1.91 -3.07 -3.22
C LEU A 31 2.44 -4.03 -2.14
N LEU A 32 3.43 -3.58 -1.39
CA LEU A 32 4.05 -4.32 -0.31
C LEU A 32 3.63 -3.68 1.01
N VAL A 33 2.89 -4.41 1.84
CA VAL A 33 2.67 -4.03 3.24
C VAL A 33 3.89 -4.50 4.02
N MET A 34 4.74 -3.55 4.40
CA MET A 34 5.99 -3.81 5.07
C MET A 34 5.75 -4.25 6.52
N TRP A 35 6.75 -4.88 7.13
CA TRP A 35 6.67 -5.30 8.54
C TRP A 35 7.05 -4.20 9.53
N LYS A 36 7.58 -3.07 9.02
CA LYS A 36 7.83 -1.88 9.81
C LYS A 36 6.53 -1.09 9.95
N PHE A 37 6.31 -0.50 11.11
CA PHE A 37 5.10 0.27 11.41
C PHE A 37 5.44 1.48 12.29
N LEU A 38 4.62 2.52 12.20
CA LEU A 38 4.85 3.82 12.84
C LEU A 38 5.12 3.71 14.34
N GLU A 39 4.45 2.79 15.03
CA GLU A 39 4.59 2.63 16.48
C GLU A 39 5.94 2.02 16.91
N GLN A 40 6.84 1.65 15.98
CA GLN A 40 8.20 1.22 16.31
C GLN A 40 9.12 2.42 16.55
N SER A 41 9.90 2.39 17.63
CA SER A 41 10.86 3.47 17.93
C SER A 41 11.94 3.67 16.85
N SER A 42 12.20 2.64 16.03
CA SER A 42 13.14 2.70 14.91
C SER A 42 12.47 2.92 13.54
N PHE A 43 11.18 3.30 13.53
CA PHE A 43 10.49 3.66 12.31
C PHE A 43 11.14 4.92 11.69
N PRO A 44 11.41 4.94 10.38
CA PRO A 44 12.26 5.97 9.78
C PRO A 44 11.53 7.30 9.51
N LEU A 45 10.20 7.34 9.57
CA LEU A 45 9.39 8.52 9.26
C LEU A 45 8.75 9.09 10.53
N SER A 46 8.52 10.41 10.54
CA SER A 46 7.62 11.03 11.52
C SER A 46 6.15 10.64 11.23
N GLU A 47 5.23 10.93 12.15
CA GLU A 47 3.80 10.68 11.90
C GLU A 47 3.27 11.52 10.72
N GLU A 48 3.74 12.75 10.57
CA GLU A 48 3.37 13.64 9.46
C GLU A 48 3.89 13.08 8.12
N ASP A 49 5.19 12.74 8.05
CA ASP A 49 5.79 12.16 6.85
C ASP A 49 5.15 10.81 6.48
N TYR A 50 4.78 10.01 7.49
CA TYR A 50 4.08 8.74 7.29
C TYR A 50 2.71 8.96 6.65
N LEU A 51 1.92 9.91 7.15
CA LEU A 51 0.60 10.20 6.58
C LEU A 51 0.72 10.76 5.16
N GLN A 52 1.68 11.65 4.92
CA GLN A 52 1.95 12.16 3.58
C GLN A 52 2.35 11.04 2.61
N HIS A 53 3.23 10.13 3.02
CA HIS A 53 3.61 8.95 2.26
C HIS A 53 2.40 8.04 1.94
N LEU A 54 1.50 7.84 2.91
CA LEU A 54 0.27 7.09 2.65
C LEU A 54 -0.67 7.80 1.68
N ASP A 55 -0.77 9.14 1.74
CA ASP A 55 -1.56 9.92 0.80
C ASP A 55 -1.01 9.82 -0.62
N GLU A 56 0.31 9.84 -0.79
CA GLU A 56 0.96 9.61 -2.09
C GLU A 56 0.60 8.21 -2.63
N ILE A 57 0.71 7.17 -1.81
CA ILE A 57 0.32 5.81 -2.22
C ILE A 57 -1.17 5.75 -2.56
N ALA A 58 -2.03 6.33 -1.74
CA ALA A 58 -3.47 6.36 -1.97
C ALA A 58 -3.82 7.04 -3.30
N ALA A 59 -3.14 8.15 -3.63
CA ALA A 59 -3.29 8.85 -4.89
C ALA A 59 -2.92 7.97 -6.10
N HIS A 60 -1.82 7.22 -6.02
CA HIS A 60 -1.46 6.27 -7.08
C HIS A 60 -2.51 5.17 -7.24
N LEU A 61 -2.95 4.56 -6.13
CA LEU A 61 -3.98 3.51 -6.16
C LEU A 61 -5.30 4.03 -6.76
N GLN A 62 -5.66 5.28 -6.48
CA GLN A 62 -6.85 5.93 -7.02
C GLN A 62 -6.70 6.25 -8.50
N ALA A 63 -5.56 6.80 -8.92
CA ALA A 63 -5.26 7.10 -10.32
C ALA A 63 -5.28 5.84 -11.19
N TRP A 64 -4.87 4.70 -10.61
CA TRP A 64 -4.93 3.39 -11.23
C TRP A 64 -6.28 2.67 -11.04
N GLY A 65 -7.25 3.26 -10.35
CA GLY A 65 -8.56 2.63 -10.17
C GLY A 65 -8.51 1.28 -9.44
N VAL A 66 -7.49 1.03 -8.62
CA VAL A 66 -7.28 -0.25 -7.90
C VAL A 66 -7.54 -0.14 -6.39
N SER A 67 -7.98 1.02 -5.89
CA SER A 67 -8.21 1.24 -4.45
C SER A 67 -9.10 0.18 -3.80
N ASP A 68 -10.25 -0.13 -4.40
CA ASP A 68 -11.22 -1.08 -3.84
C ASP A 68 -10.68 -2.52 -3.83
N MET A 69 -9.95 -2.90 -4.88
CA MET A 69 -9.29 -4.19 -4.96
C MET A 69 -8.20 -4.31 -3.89
N VAL A 70 -7.39 -3.28 -3.68
CA VAL A 70 -6.38 -3.27 -2.61
C VAL A 70 -7.04 -3.40 -1.24
N ALA A 71 -8.10 -2.66 -0.99
CA ALA A 71 -8.84 -2.75 0.28
C ALA A 71 -9.37 -4.17 0.51
N HIS A 72 -9.96 -4.77 -0.52
CA HIS A 72 -10.42 -6.16 -0.48
C HIS A 72 -9.29 -7.14 -0.18
N GLU A 73 -8.15 -7.05 -0.87
CA GLU A 73 -7.01 -7.95 -0.69
C GLU A 73 -6.40 -7.84 0.72
N ILE A 74 -6.32 -6.62 1.28
CA ILE A 74 -5.88 -6.41 2.67
C ILE A 74 -6.83 -7.12 3.63
N LEU A 75 -8.14 -6.91 3.50
CA LEU A 75 -9.16 -7.53 4.36
C LEU A 75 -9.18 -9.06 4.23
N ALA A 76 -9.03 -9.57 3.01
CA ALA A 76 -9.03 -11.00 2.70
C ALA A 76 -7.76 -11.73 3.15
N SER A 77 -6.64 -11.00 3.35
CA SER A 77 -5.36 -11.60 3.71
C SER A 77 -5.44 -12.42 5.00
N GLN A 78 -5.04 -13.68 4.93
CA GLN A 78 -4.98 -14.59 6.07
C GLN A 78 -3.71 -14.42 6.91
N GLN A 79 -2.74 -13.65 6.41
CA GLN A 79 -1.44 -13.46 7.03
C GLN A 79 -1.13 -11.96 7.15
N GLY A 80 -0.58 -11.57 8.29
CA GLY A 80 -0.05 -10.22 8.49
C GLY A 80 1.43 -10.11 8.11
N PRO A 81 1.95 -8.88 7.99
CA PRO A 81 3.38 -8.63 7.82
C PRO A 81 4.19 -9.24 8.98
N ARG A 82 5.33 -9.85 8.67
CA ARG A 82 6.23 -10.49 9.66
C ARG A 82 7.66 -9.99 9.46
N LEU A 83 8.51 -10.05 10.49
CA LEU A 83 9.89 -9.58 10.39
C LEU A 83 10.60 -10.14 9.14
N GLY A 84 11.02 -9.26 8.24
CA GLY A 84 11.67 -9.61 6.97
C GLY A 84 10.74 -10.07 5.84
N LYS A 85 9.42 -10.13 6.06
CA LYS A 85 8.42 -10.61 5.09
C LYS A 85 7.21 -9.69 5.01
N ALA A 86 7.09 -9.00 3.87
CA ALA A 86 5.94 -8.18 3.54
C ALA A 86 4.73 -9.02 3.11
N VAL A 87 3.52 -8.46 3.28
CA VAL A 87 2.34 -8.94 2.55
C VAL A 87 2.37 -8.30 1.16
N THR A 88 2.35 -9.12 0.12
CA THR A 88 2.47 -8.67 -1.27
C THR A 88 1.11 -8.74 -1.96
N ILE A 89 0.61 -7.59 -2.39
CA ILE A 89 -0.62 -7.46 -3.18
C ILE A 89 -0.23 -7.16 -4.62
N ARG A 90 -0.72 -7.98 -5.55
CA ARG A 90 -0.46 -7.82 -6.98
C ARG A 90 -1.49 -6.86 -7.56
N LEU A 91 -1.05 -5.71 -8.05
CA LEU A 91 -1.98 -4.75 -8.65
C LEU A 91 -2.36 -5.22 -10.05
N ASN A 92 -3.65 -5.47 -10.25
CA ASN A 92 -4.21 -5.78 -11.55
C ASN A 92 -4.55 -4.48 -12.29
N LEU A 93 -3.64 -4.05 -13.16
CA LEU A 93 -3.75 -2.83 -13.94
C LEU A 93 -4.37 -3.07 -15.34
N SER A 94 -4.83 -4.29 -15.62
CA SER A 94 -5.28 -4.71 -16.95
C SER A 94 -6.53 -3.99 -17.48
N GLY A 95 -7.23 -3.22 -16.64
CA GLY A 95 -8.40 -2.42 -17.01
C GLY A 95 -8.13 -0.95 -17.37
N LEU A 96 -6.90 -0.46 -17.22
CA LEU A 96 -6.59 0.98 -17.31
C LEU A 96 -6.29 1.51 -18.72
N GLY A 97 -6.16 0.63 -19.73
CA GLY A 97 -5.72 1.04 -21.07
C GLY A 97 -4.39 1.82 -21.04
N GLU A 98 -4.13 2.65 -22.06
CA GLU A 98 -2.89 3.43 -22.22
C GLU A 98 -2.57 4.39 -21.05
N ARG A 99 -3.54 4.68 -20.16
CA ARG A 99 -3.35 5.58 -19.01
C ARG A 99 -2.44 5.01 -17.93
N ALA A 100 -2.32 3.68 -17.81
CA ALA A 100 -1.35 3.09 -16.87
C ALA A 100 0.09 3.41 -17.30
N SER A 101 0.34 3.56 -18.61
CA SER A 101 1.65 3.80 -19.20
C SER A 101 2.24 5.15 -18.81
N GLU A 102 1.40 6.19 -18.61
CA GLU A 102 1.83 7.55 -18.24
C GLU A 102 2.46 7.63 -16.84
N TRP A 103 2.12 6.67 -15.96
CA TRP A 103 2.69 6.55 -14.61
C TRP A 103 3.83 5.53 -14.54
N LEU A 104 4.10 4.83 -15.65
CA LEU A 104 5.10 3.77 -15.77
C LEU A 104 6.39 4.24 -16.48
N LEU A 105 6.50 5.52 -16.83
CA LEU A 105 7.68 6.13 -17.47
C LEU A 105 8.59 6.81 -16.44
#